data_AF-A0A9D6YHW7-F1
#
_entry.id   AF-A0A9D6YHW7-F1
#
_cell.length_a   1.000
_cell.length_b   1.000
_cell.length_c   1.000
_cell.angle_alpha   90.00
_cell.angle_beta   90.00
_cell.angle_gamma   90.00
#
_symmetry.space_group_name_H-M   'P 1'
#
loop_
_entity.id
_entity.type
_entity.pdbx_description
1 polymer ?
#
loop_
_entity_poly.entity_id
_entity_poly.type
_entity_poly.pdbx_seq_one_letter_code
_entity_poly.pdbx_strand_id
1 'polypeptide(L)' 'MRFPRGSMLGEPGSREKQLAVLRDTLAALLAIREPGGHLVLPYRWEAAPVMWRGRPLVEGSYS' A
#
# COMPACT_ATOMS: atom_id res chain seq x y z
N MET A 1 -11.90 6.72 -5.93
CA MET A 1 -10.78 6.71 -4.97
C MET A 1 -11.30 7.14 -3.62
N ARG A 2 -11.21 6.31 -2.55
CA ARG A 2 -11.65 6.81 -1.24
C ARG A 2 -10.63 7.76 -0.61
N PHE A 3 -9.32 7.67 -0.91
CA PHE A 3 -8.33 8.57 -0.29
C PHE A 3 -7.05 8.80 -1.14
N PRO A 4 -7.01 9.80 -2.05
CA PRO A 4 -5.89 9.98 -2.99
C PRO A 4 -4.57 10.46 -2.37
N ARG A 5 -4.59 11.05 -1.16
CA ARG A 5 -3.38 11.57 -0.49
C ARG A 5 -3.32 11.30 1.02
N GLY A 6 -4.37 10.70 1.60
CA GLY A 6 -4.49 10.45 3.05
C GLY A 6 -4.27 9.00 3.48
N SER A 7 -3.93 8.10 2.54
CA SER A 7 -3.96 6.64 2.79
C SER A 7 -2.59 5.96 2.75
N MET A 8 -1.47 6.69 2.83
CA MET A 8 -0.14 6.05 2.86
C MET A 8 0.02 5.01 3.98
N LEU A 9 -0.76 5.12 5.05
CA LEU A 9 -0.74 4.23 6.21
C LEU A 9 -2.03 3.40 6.36
N GLY A 10 -2.87 3.36 5.32
CA GLY A 10 -4.16 2.65 5.33
C GLY A 10 -5.37 3.57 5.51
N GLU A 11 -6.48 2.99 5.97
CA GLU A 11 -7.75 3.66 6.16
C GLU A 11 -7.63 4.87 7.12
N PRO A 12 -8.00 6.09 6.69
CA PRO A 12 -8.03 7.26 7.56
C PRO A 12 -8.95 7.06 8.77
N GLY A 13 -8.49 7.48 9.95
CA GLY A 13 -9.21 7.30 11.21
C GLY A 13 -8.96 5.95 11.88
N SER A 14 -8.41 4.96 11.16
CA SER A 14 -8.03 3.67 11.74
C SER A 14 -6.65 3.73 12.40
N ARG A 15 -6.56 4.37 13.58
CA ARG A 15 -5.31 4.56 14.35
C ARG A 15 -4.49 3.28 14.50
N GLU A 16 -5.13 2.15 14.78
CA GLU A 16 -4.44 0.87 14.98
C GLU A 16 -3.69 0.41 13.71
N LYS A 17 -4.40 0.34 12.58
CA LYS A 17 -3.79 0.00 11.27
C LYS A 17 -2.65 0.95 10.92
N GLN A 18 -2.84 2.26 11.14
CA GLN A 18 -1.82 3.26 10.85
C GLN A 18 -0.56 3.07 11.70
N LEU A 19 -0.72 2.78 12.99
CA LEU A 19 0.41 2.53 13.88
C LEU A 19 1.12 1.20 13.56
N ALA A 20 0.40 0.18 13.10
CA ALA A 20 1.00 -1.08 12.66
C ALA A 20 1.95 -0.85 11.47
N VAL A 21 1.47 -0.20 10.40
CA VAL A 21 2.28 0.13 9.22
C VAL A 21 3.51 0.97 9.61
N LEU A 22 3.34 1.97 10.48
CA LEU A 22 4.45 2.82 10.93
C LEU A 22 5.51 2.04 11.71
N ARG A 23 5.11 1.20 12.67
CA ARG A 23 6.04 0.42 13.47
C ARG A 23 6.85 -0.54 12.61
N ASP A 24 6.19 -1.23 11.68
CA ASP A 24 6.87 -2.18 10.80
C ASP A 24 7.81 -1.49 9.81
N THR A 25 7.44 -0.30 9.34
CA THR A 25 8.32 0.52 8.49
C THR A 25 9.58 0.93 9.24
N LEU A 26 9.45 1.37 10.49
CA LEU A 26 10.60 1.74 11.33
C LEU A 26 11.46 0.51 11.68
N ALA A 27 10.84 -0.64 11.94
CA ALA A 27 11.55 -1.90 12.16
C ALA A 27 12.32 -2.33 10.90
N ALA A 28 11.73 -2.17 9.71
CA ALA A 28 12.38 -2.47 8.43
C ALA A 28 13.61 -1.58 8.19
N LEU A 29 13.54 -0.28 8.53
CA LEU A 29 14.69 0.62 8.45
C LEU A 29 15.89 0.12 9.26
N LEU A 30 15.64 -0.43 10.46
CA LEU A 30 16.68 -0.99 11.32
C LEU A 30 17.19 -2.36 10.83
N ALA A 31 16.40 -3.07 10.02
CA ALA A 31 16.74 -4.39 9.50
C ALA A 31 17.55 -4.35 8.20
N ILE A 32 17.47 -3.26 7.42
CA ILE A 32 18.24 -3.09 6.18
C ILE A 32 19.73 -2.94 6.52
N ARG A 33 20.57 -3.86 6.04
CA ARG A 33 22.02 -3.91 6.34
C ARG A 33 22.92 -3.48 5.19
N GLU A 34 22.40 -3.48 3.97
CA GLU A 34 23.18 -3.21 2.75
C GLU A 34 22.68 -1.94 2.06
N PRO A 35 23.58 -1.13 1.46
CA PRO A 35 23.18 0.01 0.64
C PRO A 35 22.25 -0.42 -0.50
N GLY A 36 21.09 0.24 -0.61
CA GLY A 36 20.07 -0.10 -1.61
C GLY A 36 19.20 -1.32 -1.25
N GLY A 37 19.40 -1.92 -0.08
CA GLY A 37 18.52 -2.98 0.43
C GLY A 37 17.08 -2.47 0.62
N HIS A 38 16.12 -3.32 0.32
CA HIS A 38 14.70 -3.03 0.50
C HIS A 38 13.99 -4.23 1.12
N LEU A 39 12.92 -3.96 1.87
CA LEU A 39 12.05 -4.96 2.47
C LEU A 39 10.61 -4.67 2.05
N VAL A 40 9.88 -5.72 1.65
CA VAL A 40 8.48 -5.61 1.27
C VAL A 40 7.63 -5.94 2.50
N LEU A 41 6.88 -4.95 2.98
CA LEU A 41 5.92 -5.15 4.07
C LEU A 41 4.67 -5.90 3.57
N PRO A 42 4.00 -6.71 4.41
CA PRO A 42 2.87 -7.56 4.01
C PRO A 42 1.54 -6.79 3.90
N TYR A 43 1.57 -5.49 3.61
CA TYR A 43 0.38 -4.65 3.51
C TYR A 43 -0.08 -4.50 2.07
N ARG A 44 -1.41 -4.48 1.88
CA ARG A 44 -2.08 -4.25 0.60
C ARG A 44 -3.20 -3.23 0.82
N TRP A 45 -3.36 -2.34 -0.15
CA TRP A 45 -4.43 -1.36 -0.16
C TRP A 45 -5.47 -1.80 -1.17
N GLU A 46 -6.70 -1.97 -0.72
CA GLU A 46 -7.83 -2.18 -1.61
C GLU A 46 -8.04 -0.92 -2.45
N ALA A 47 -7.65 -0.98 -3.73
CA ALA A 47 -8.00 0.03 -4.71
C ALA A 47 -9.37 -0.31 -5.29
N ALA A 48 -10.23 0.69 -5.47
CA ALA A 48 -11.40 0.50 -6.32
C ALA A 48 -10.93 0.09 -7.73
N PRO A 49 -11.64 -0.83 -8.40
CA PRO A 49 -11.24 -1.30 -9.73
C PRO A 49 -11.02 -0.10 -10.65
N VAL A 50 -9.85 -0.09 -11.32
CA VAL A 50 -9.56 0.94 -12.32
C VAL A 50 -10.53 0.73 -13.47
N MET A 51 -11.29 1.77 -13.82
CA MET A 51 -12.24 1.68 -14.92
C MET A 51 -11.60 2.23 -16.20
N TRP A 52 -11.66 1.46 -17.29
CA TRP A 52 -11.26 1.90 -18.63
C TRP A 52 -12.44 1.80 -19.60
N ARG A 53 -12.81 2.91 -20.23
CA ARG A 53 -13.99 3.00 -21.14
C ARG A 53 -15.27 2.36 -20.53
N GLY A 54 -15.49 2.56 -19.23
CA GLY A 54 -16.66 2.04 -18.53
C GLY A 54 -16.60 0.55 -18.14
N ARG A 55 -15.45 -0.12 -18.31
CA ARG A 55 -15.25 -1.52 -17.88
C ARG A 55 -14.17 -1.59 -16.80
N PRO A 56 -14.31 -2.47 -15.79
CA PRO A 56 -13.25 -2.71 -14.82
C PRO A 56 -12.06 -3.34 -15.54
N LEU A 57 -10.89 -2.78 -15.31
CA LEU A 57 -9.64 -3.29 -15.83
C LEU A 57 -9.19 -4.42 -14.90
N VAL A 58 -9.14 -5.64 -15.43
CA VAL A 58 -8.77 -6.84 -14.69
C VAL A 58 -7.36 -7.24 -15.12
N GLU A 59 -6.54 -7.69 -14.19
CA GLU A 59 -5.20 -8.19 -14.49
C GLU A 59 -5.27 -9.27 -15.60
N GLY A 60 -4.57 -9.05 -16.73
CA GLY A 60 -4.66 -9.90 -17.92
C GLY A 60 -5.48 -9.36 -19.10
N SER A 61 -6.15 -8.20 -18.98
CA SER A 61 -6.95 -7.62 -20.07
C SER A 61 -6.15 -6.96 -21.22
N TYR A 62 -4.84 -7.20 -21.29
CA TYR A 62 -3.91 -6.66 -22.29
C TYR A 62 -3.21 -7.77 -23.11
N SER A 63 -3.80 -8.96 -23.22
CA SER A 63 -3.37 -10.00 -24.17
C SER A 63 -4.03 -9.82 -25.53
#